data_AF-A0AB35WJR5-F1
#
_entry.id   AF-A0AB35WJR5-F1
#
_cell.length_a   1.000
_cell.length_b   1.000
_cell.length_c   1.000
_cell.angle_alpha   90.00
_cell.angle_beta   90.00
_cell.angle_gamma   90.00
#
_symmetry.space_group_name_H-M   'P 1'
#
loop_
_entity.id
_entity.type
_entity.pdbx_description
1 polymer ?
#
loop_
_entity_poly.entity_id
_entity_poly.type
_entity_poly.pdbx_seq_one_letter_code
_entity_poly.pdbx_strand_id
1 'polypeptide(L)'
;MERYRPHGRTVTTLEADVLKLRALEMVLVLFYVENLKGFIISSVKVTKRLRKIPDNTTLETNNEEQVSFKKAHELLISEGVITQEESEQLKEMIDYRNTIGHEIHRITIDIGAYANLAEYDLPNGHKIAKYNYSAVQRVQNLRKKIERKMMEKLFSFELSFNTLAFDAAEQAYLKEIKRLKKKVNAGIDKLNITIETTNKIIRNIPPEVMDMVQPGHPKNTKSNGTFSQEGAKAMFMLYDAKATPLAVAYIMRITYRTAAKWHKKWLSQHK
;
A
#
# COMPACT_ATOMS: atom_id res chain seq x y z
N MET A 1 23.89 -6.87 -0.69
CA MET A 1 24.03 -5.86 0.39
C MET A 1 22.67 -5.67 1.01
N GLU A 2 22.52 -5.89 2.32
CA GLU A 2 21.38 -5.30 3.04
C GLU A 2 21.32 -3.82 2.65
N ARG A 3 20.16 -3.36 2.15
CA ARG A 3 19.98 -1.96 1.74
C ARG A 3 19.99 -1.11 3.01
N TYR A 4 21.19 -0.68 3.42
CA TYR A 4 21.34 0.27 4.52
C TYR A 4 20.44 1.49 4.25
N ARG A 5 19.74 1.95 5.28
CA ARG A 5 18.74 3.02 5.19
C ARG A 5 19.23 4.27 5.93
N PRO A 6 19.78 5.27 5.23
CA PRO A 6 20.30 6.50 5.83
C PRO A 6 19.28 7.29 6.66
N HIS A 7 18.00 7.15 6.34
CA HIS A 7 16.90 7.81 7.05
C HIS A 7 16.50 7.10 8.36
N GLY A 8 17.13 5.96 8.69
CA GLY A 8 16.84 5.20 9.91
C GLY A 8 15.43 4.61 9.91
N ARG A 9 14.87 4.41 11.12
CA ARG A 9 13.56 3.74 11.31
C ARG A 9 12.35 4.59 10.91
N THR A 10 12.53 5.90 10.80
CA THR A 10 11.44 6.82 10.49
C THR A 10 11.03 6.72 9.02
N VAL A 11 9.72 6.81 8.79
CA VAL A 11 9.17 6.95 7.44
C VAL A 11 9.59 8.28 6.84
N THR A 12 9.98 8.26 5.57
CA THR A 12 10.23 9.46 4.77
C THR A 12 8.91 10.11 4.37
N THR A 13 8.96 11.36 3.91
CA THR A 13 7.77 12.06 3.42
C THR A 13 7.09 11.30 2.27
N LEU A 14 7.88 10.75 1.34
CA LEU A 14 7.33 9.98 0.21
C LEU A 14 6.61 8.73 0.70
N GLU A 15 7.23 7.96 1.59
CA GLU A 15 6.60 6.76 2.16
C GLU A 15 5.33 7.08 2.94
N ALA A 16 5.33 8.14 3.72
CA ALA A 16 4.13 8.61 4.42
C ALA A 16 3.03 9.03 3.43
N ASP A 17 3.37 9.69 2.33
CA ASP A 17 2.41 10.06 1.29
C ASP A 17 1.85 8.82 0.57
N VAL A 18 2.66 7.78 0.31
CA VAL A 18 2.19 6.49 -0.23
C VAL A 18 1.24 5.81 0.75
N LEU A 19 1.58 5.75 2.04
CA LEU A 19 0.71 5.16 3.07
C LEU A 19 -0.63 5.89 3.17
N LYS A 20 -0.64 7.22 3.12
CA LYS A 20 -1.88 8.04 3.09
C LYS A 20 -2.71 7.76 1.85
N LEU A 21 -2.07 7.68 0.68
CA LEU A 21 -2.75 7.33 -0.57
C LEU A 21 -3.44 5.97 -0.44
N ARG A 22 -2.71 4.95 0.00
CA ARG A 22 -3.25 3.61 0.22
C ARG A 22 -4.41 3.62 1.21
N ALA A 23 -4.29 4.36 2.31
CA ALA A 23 -5.33 4.45 3.34
C ALA A 23 -6.65 4.97 2.76
N LEU A 24 -6.62 6.05 1.97
CA LEU A 24 -7.84 6.58 1.33
C LEU A 24 -8.43 5.61 0.31
N GLU A 25 -7.59 4.97 -0.51
CA GLU A 25 -8.04 3.95 -1.46
C GLU A 25 -8.66 2.73 -0.73
N MET A 26 -8.08 2.31 0.39
CA MET A 26 -8.63 1.23 1.22
C MET A 26 -9.99 1.58 1.82
N VAL A 27 -10.18 2.81 2.30
CA VAL A 27 -11.48 3.28 2.80
C VAL A 27 -12.56 3.19 1.71
N LEU A 28 -12.23 3.60 0.47
CA LEU A 28 -13.16 3.47 -0.66
C LEU A 28 -13.48 2.01 -0.97
N VAL A 29 -12.48 1.12 -0.95
CA VAL A 29 -12.70 -0.33 -1.15
C VAL A 29 -13.62 -0.90 -0.09
N LEU A 30 -13.38 -0.61 1.20
CA LEU A 30 -14.22 -1.07 2.31
C LEU A 30 -15.67 -0.66 2.07
N PHE A 31 -15.89 0.62 1.77
CA PHE A 31 -17.23 1.15 1.53
C PHE A 31 -17.91 0.50 0.31
N TYR A 32 -17.24 0.49 -0.85
CA TYR A 32 -17.86 -0.03 -2.08
C TYR A 32 -18.15 -1.53 -2.02
N VAL A 33 -17.25 -2.33 -1.45
CA VAL A 33 -17.49 -3.79 -1.30
C VAL A 33 -18.66 -4.04 -0.37
N GLU A 34 -18.70 -3.36 0.79
CA GLU A 34 -19.80 -3.55 1.74
C GLU A 34 -21.14 -3.08 1.17
N ASN A 35 -21.14 -1.93 0.50
CA ASN A 35 -22.33 -1.40 -0.13
C ASN A 35 -22.84 -2.30 -1.26
N LEU A 36 -21.95 -2.82 -2.12
CA LEU A 36 -22.31 -3.78 -3.17
C LEU A 36 -22.86 -5.09 -2.59
N LYS A 37 -22.24 -5.61 -1.52
CA LYS A 37 -22.70 -6.82 -0.83
C LYS A 37 -24.11 -6.62 -0.27
N GLY A 38 -24.35 -5.50 0.42
CA GLY A 38 -25.67 -5.13 0.95
C GLY A 38 -26.71 -4.97 -0.16
N PHE A 39 -26.35 -4.25 -1.23
CA PHE A 39 -27.21 -4.07 -2.40
C PHE A 39 -27.64 -5.40 -3.04
N ILE A 40 -26.70 -6.34 -3.22
CA ILE A 40 -27.00 -7.67 -3.76
C ILE A 40 -28.00 -8.42 -2.88
N ILE A 41 -27.74 -8.47 -1.56
CA ILE A 41 -28.60 -9.18 -0.60
C ILE A 41 -30.02 -8.59 -0.60
N SER A 42 -30.13 -7.26 -0.47
CA SER A 42 -31.42 -6.57 -0.47
C SER A 42 -32.18 -6.80 -1.77
N SER A 43 -31.50 -6.69 -2.92
CA SER A 43 -32.16 -6.86 -4.23
C SER A 43 -32.68 -8.28 -4.41
N VAL A 44 -31.92 -9.30 -4.02
CA VAL A 44 -32.37 -10.71 -4.06
C VAL A 44 -33.55 -10.92 -3.11
N LYS A 45 -33.47 -10.41 -1.87
CA LYS A 45 -34.54 -10.55 -0.87
C LYS A 45 -35.86 -9.95 -1.38
N VAL A 46 -35.82 -8.73 -1.89
CA VAL A 46 -37.01 -8.04 -2.42
C VAL A 46 -37.54 -8.77 -3.66
N THR A 47 -36.67 -9.18 -4.57
CA THR A 47 -37.07 -9.90 -5.79
C THR A 47 -37.73 -11.24 -5.46
N LYS A 48 -37.18 -12.03 -4.54
CA LYS A 48 -37.80 -13.28 -4.06
C LYS A 48 -39.20 -13.03 -3.48
N ARG A 49 -39.33 -12.01 -2.62
CA ARG A 49 -40.60 -11.63 -1.99
C ARG A 49 -41.65 -11.24 -3.03
N LEU A 50 -41.27 -10.47 -4.05
CA LEU A 50 -42.20 -9.98 -5.08
C LEU A 50 -42.57 -11.05 -6.11
N ARG A 51 -41.63 -11.91 -6.52
CA ARG A 51 -41.87 -12.97 -7.51
C ARG A 51 -42.66 -14.16 -6.93
N LYS A 52 -42.95 -14.19 -5.62
CA LYS A 52 -43.57 -15.32 -4.91
C LYS A 52 -42.93 -16.66 -5.31
N ILE A 53 -41.61 -16.69 -5.51
CA ILE A 53 -40.89 -17.92 -5.85
C ILE A 53 -41.06 -18.85 -4.65
N PRO A 54 -41.72 -20.01 -4.79
CA PRO A 54 -41.80 -20.97 -3.71
C PRO A 54 -40.39 -21.49 -3.46
N ASP A 55 -39.86 -21.30 -2.25
CA ASP A 55 -38.67 -22.05 -1.85
C ASP A 55 -39.10 -23.52 -1.75
N ASN A 56 -38.78 -24.34 -2.77
CA ASN A 56 -38.98 -25.80 -2.75
C ASN A 56 -38.08 -26.51 -1.71
N THR A 57 -37.57 -25.78 -0.72
CA THR A 57 -36.67 -26.27 0.32
C THR A 57 -36.90 -25.43 1.58
N THR A 58 -38.09 -25.53 2.17
CA THR A 58 -38.35 -25.70 3.62
C THR A 58 -39.79 -25.27 3.95
N LEU A 59 -40.58 -26.26 4.38
CA LEU A 59 -41.76 -26.05 5.21
C LEU A 59 -41.26 -25.78 6.64
N GLU A 60 -40.82 -24.57 6.96
CA GLU A 60 -40.55 -24.21 8.35
C GLU A 60 -40.67 -22.68 8.58
N THR A 61 -41.81 -22.31 9.19
CA THR A 61 -41.97 -21.21 10.15
C THR A 61 -41.41 -19.81 9.82
N ASN A 62 -42.32 -18.87 9.47
CA ASN A 62 -42.50 -17.49 9.99
C ASN A 62 -41.31 -16.63 10.49
N ASN A 63 -40.07 -16.92 10.13
CA ASN A 63 -38.94 -16.01 10.27
C ASN A 63 -38.47 -15.69 8.86
N GLU A 64 -38.44 -14.42 8.48
CA GLU A 64 -37.90 -13.98 7.20
C GLU A 64 -36.52 -14.60 6.99
N GLU A 65 -36.42 -15.60 6.11
CA GLU A 65 -35.19 -16.33 5.88
C GLU A 65 -34.10 -15.31 5.52
N GLN A 66 -33.10 -15.15 6.40
CA GLN A 66 -32.05 -14.16 6.20
C GLN A 66 -31.21 -14.62 5.00
N VAL A 67 -31.44 -13.99 3.84
CA VAL A 67 -30.71 -14.31 2.62
C VAL A 67 -29.22 -14.05 2.86
N SER A 68 -28.45 -15.13 2.98
CA SER A 68 -26.99 -15.02 3.09
C SER A 68 -26.40 -14.54 1.77
N PHE A 69 -25.24 -13.87 1.85
CA PHE A 69 -24.52 -13.46 0.65
C PHE A 69 -24.23 -14.64 -0.29
N LYS A 70 -23.95 -15.83 0.26
CA LYS A 70 -23.71 -17.05 -0.51
C LYS A 70 -24.93 -17.43 -1.37
N LYS A 71 -26.12 -17.49 -0.77
CA LYS A 71 -27.38 -17.77 -1.49
C LYS A 71 -27.66 -16.69 -2.57
N ALA A 72 -27.46 -15.42 -2.24
CA ALA A 72 -27.66 -14.32 -3.18
C ALA A 72 -26.68 -14.38 -4.38
N HIS A 73 -25.41 -14.72 -4.09
CA HIS A 73 -24.37 -14.85 -5.10
C HIS A 73 -24.62 -16.02 -6.06
N GLU A 74 -25.03 -17.18 -5.53
CA GLU A 74 -25.40 -18.35 -6.35
C GLU A 74 -26.56 -18.04 -7.30
N LEU A 75 -27.57 -17.30 -6.82
CA LEU A 75 -28.70 -16.86 -7.65
C LEU A 75 -28.27 -15.91 -8.77
N LEU A 76 -27.31 -15.01 -8.50
CA LEU A 76 -26.81 -14.09 -9.53
C LEU A 76 -26.14 -14.83 -10.69
N ILE A 77 -25.43 -15.92 -10.40
CA ILE A 77 -24.82 -16.78 -11.42
C ILE A 77 -25.91 -17.52 -12.19
N SER A 78 -26.88 -18.15 -11.51
CA SER A 78 -27.92 -18.94 -12.17
C SER A 78 -28.83 -18.10 -13.07
N GLU A 79 -29.10 -16.84 -12.69
CA GLU A 79 -29.90 -15.90 -13.49
C GLU A 79 -29.09 -15.22 -14.60
N GLY A 80 -27.78 -15.49 -14.68
CA GLY A 80 -26.87 -14.90 -15.66
C GLY A 80 -26.69 -13.39 -15.49
N VAL A 81 -26.76 -12.90 -14.24
CA VAL A 81 -26.47 -11.50 -13.90
C VAL A 81 -24.96 -11.27 -13.88
N ILE A 82 -24.20 -12.25 -13.39
CA ILE A 82 -22.73 -12.24 -13.39
C ILE A 82 -22.19 -13.49 -14.07
N THR A 83 -21.06 -13.35 -14.75
CA THR A 83 -20.31 -14.52 -15.26
C THR A 83 -19.51 -15.20 -14.16
N GLN A 84 -18.96 -16.38 -14.45
CA GLN A 84 -18.05 -17.06 -13.54
C GLN A 84 -16.81 -16.20 -13.22
N GLU A 85 -16.22 -15.54 -14.23
CA GLU A 85 -15.08 -14.65 -14.02
C GLU A 85 -15.46 -13.44 -13.14
N GLU A 86 -16.65 -12.86 -13.32
CA GLU A 86 -17.13 -11.75 -12.49
C GLU A 86 -17.40 -12.18 -11.05
N SER A 87 -17.87 -13.42 -10.85
CA SER A 87 -18.00 -14.04 -9.52
C SER A 87 -16.65 -14.19 -8.82
N GLU A 88 -15.62 -14.63 -9.54
CA GLU A 88 -14.26 -14.74 -9.01
C GLU A 88 -13.71 -13.36 -8.64
N GLN A 89 -13.92 -12.36 -9.50
CA GLN A 89 -13.55 -10.97 -9.18
C GLN A 89 -14.27 -10.44 -7.93
N LEU A 90 -15.55 -10.77 -7.75
CA LEU A 90 -16.31 -10.36 -6.56
C LEU A 90 -15.74 -11.00 -5.29
N LYS A 91 -15.42 -12.30 -5.34
CA LYS A 91 -14.77 -13.01 -4.22
C LYS A 91 -13.42 -12.40 -3.89
N GLU A 92 -12.58 -12.15 -4.89
CA GLU A 92 -11.28 -11.49 -4.70
C GLU A 92 -11.42 -10.12 -4.01
N MET A 93 -12.44 -9.33 -4.38
CA MET A 93 -12.66 -8.01 -3.75
C MET A 93 -13.15 -8.14 -2.31
N ILE A 94 -13.95 -9.16 -2.00
CA ILE A 94 -14.38 -9.46 -0.62
C ILE A 94 -13.19 -9.91 0.23
N ASP A 95 -12.33 -10.80 -0.29
CA ASP A 95 -11.14 -11.26 0.41
C ASP A 95 -10.14 -10.12 0.62
N TYR A 96 -9.98 -9.24 -0.37
CA TYR A 96 -9.17 -8.05 -0.23
C TYR A 96 -9.74 -7.08 0.82
N ARG A 97 -11.06 -6.86 0.84
CA ARG A 97 -11.75 -6.08 1.90
C ARG A 97 -11.51 -6.70 3.28
N ASN A 98 -11.58 -8.02 3.41
CA ASN A 98 -11.31 -8.72 4.67
C ASN A 98 -9.84 -8.55 5.09
N THR A 99 -8.91 -8.61 4.14
CA THR A 99 -7.48 -8.33 4.38
C THR A 99 -7.29 -6.90 4.89
N ILE A 100 -7.96 -5.89 4.30
CA ILE A 100 -7.93 -4.51 4.81
C ILE A 100 -8.48 -4.43 6.23
N GLY A 101 -9.62 -5.09 6.49
CA GLY A 101 -10.32 -5.02 7.77
C GLY A 101 -9.62 -5.75 8.93
N HIS A 102 -8.88 -6.82 8.64
CA HIS A 102 -8.30 -7.69 9.68
C HIS A 102 -6.78 -7.73 9.69
N GLU A 103 -6.13 -7.45 8.56
CA GLU A 103 -4.69 -7.69 8.35
C GLU A 103 -4.00 -6.53 7.61
N ILE A 104 -4.39 -5.28 7.92
CA ILE A 104 -3.89 -4.07 7.24
C ILE A 104 -2.36 -3.97 7.20
N HIS A 105 -1.68 -4.53 8.21
CA HIS A 105 -0.22 -4.57 8.26
C HIS A 105 0.37 -5.35 7.08
N ARG A 106 -0.29 -6.43 6.60
CA ARG A 106 0.20 -7.23 5.46
C ARG A 106 0.28 -6.44 4.16
N ILE A 107 -0.61 -5.48 3.96
CA ILE A 107 -0.69 -4.65 2.74
C ILE A 107 0.02 -3.29 2.87
N THR A 108 0.72 -3.06 3.99
CA THR A 108 1.48 -1.81 4.25
C THR A 108 2.92 -2.04 4.69
N ILE A 109 3.28 -3.26 5.11
CA ILE A 109 4.60 -3.62 5.62
C ILE A 109 5.73 -3.40 4.61
N ASP A 110 5.43 -3.41 3.30
CA ASP A 110 6.38 -3.17 2.22
C ASP A 110 6.90 -1.72 2.14
N ILE A 111 6.42 -0.84 3.01
CA ILE A 111 6.83 0.57 3.07
C ILE A 111 7.56 0.85 4.40
N GLY A 112 8.73 1.46 4.31
CA GLY A 112 9.47 1.94 5.48
C GLY A 112 10.63 1.03 5.88
N ALA A 113 11.04 1.15 7.15
CA ALA A 113 12.27 0.53 7.64
C ALA A 113 12.19 -0.99 7.78
N TYR A 114 10.98 -1.54 7.83
CA TYR A 114 10.71 -2.96 7.97
C TYR A 114 10.19 -3.59 6.68
N ALA A 115 10.39 -2.93 5.53
CA ALA A 115 9.96 -3.41 4.22
C ALA A 115 10.52 -4.79 3.85
N ASN A 116 11.69 -5.15 4.38
CA ASN A 116 12.28 -6.48 4.22
C ASN A 116 11.47 -7.58 4.92
N LEU A 117 10.68 -7.26 5.95
CA LEU A 117 9.75 -8.23 6.53
C LEU A 117 8.66 -8.65 5.54
N ALA A 118 8.40 -7.85 4.49
CA ALA A 118 7.49 -8.21 3.41
C ALA A 118 7.97 -9.40 2.56
N GLU A 119 9.26 -9.74 2.61
CA GLU A 119 9.88 -10.83 1.84
C GLU A 119 9.84 -12.18 2.58
N TYR A 120 9.58 -12.18 3.89
CA TYR A 120 9.46 -13.40 4.66
C TYR A 120 8.05 -13.98 4.50
N ASP A 121 7.96 -15.17 3.89
CA ASP A 121 6.76 -15.98 3.96
C ASP A 121 6.48 -16.27 5.45
N LEU A 122 5.23 -16.05 5.87
CA LEU A 122 4.79 -16.52 7.18
C LEU A 122 4.98 -18.05 7.24
N PRO A 123 5.25 -18.65 8.42
CA PRO A 123 5.48 -20.10 8.57
C PRO A 123 4.41 -21.01 7.94
N ASN A 124 3.25 -20.45 7.60
CA ASN A 124 2.11 -21.12 7.02
C ASN A 124 2.08 -21.07 5.47
N GLY A 125 3.16 -20.62 4.80
CA GLY A 125 3.25 -20.55 3.34
C GLY A 125 2.40 -19.45 2.69
N HIS A 126 1.86 -18.52 3.48
CA HIS A 126 1.11 -17.38 2.97
C HIS A 126 2.07 -16.24 2.59
N LYS A 127 2.21 -16.01 1.27
CA LYS A 127 2.82 -14.78 0.75
C LYS A 127 2.16 -13.57 1.39
N ILE A 128 2.96 -12.58 1.76
CA ILE A 128 2.43 -11.30 2.28
C ILE A 128 1.56 -10.67 1.19
N ALA A 129 0.31 -10.36 1.55
CA ALA A 129 -0.68 -9.84 0.62
C ALA A 129 -0.17 -8.52 0.04
N LYS A 130 -0.01 -8.46 -1.28
CA LYS A 130 0.42 -7.22 -1.94
C LYS A 130 -0.73 -6.23 -2.00
N TYR A 131 -0.41 -4.96 -1.78
CA TYR A 131 -1.36 -3.88 -1.99
C TYR A 131 -1.86 -3.86 -3.44
N ASN A 132 -3.18 -3.81 -3.64
CA ASN A 132 -3.80 -3.79 -4.95
C ASN A 132 -4.20 -2.37 -5.36
N TYR A 133 -3.34 -1.71 -6.15
CA TYR A 133 -3.57 -0.36 -6.69
C TYR A 133 -4.77 -0.25 -7.65
N SER A 134 -5.28 -1.38 -8.16
CA SER A 134 -6.44 -1.40 -9.06
C SER A 134 -7.77 -1.64 -8.35
N ALA A 135 -7.75 -1.96 -7.04
CA ALA A 135 -8.92 -2.45 -6.31
C ALA A 135 -10.11 -1.48 -6.36
N VAL A 136 -9.88 -0.17 -6.15
CA VAL A 136 -10.93 0.86 -6.20
C VAL A 136 -11.62 0.85 -7.58
N GLN A 137 -10.84 0.89 -8.65
CA GLN A 137 -11.38 0.92 -10.01
C GLN A 137 -12.12 -0.39 -10.35
N ARG A 138 -11.53 -1.53 -9.99
CA ARG A 138 -12.12 -2.85 -10.22
C ARG A 138 -13.49 -2.96 -9.55
N VAL A 139 -13.59 -2.55 -8.28
CA VAL A 139 -14.83 -2.69 -7.53
C VAL A 139 -15.92 -1.71 -8.01
N GLN A 140 -15.55 -0.49 -8.39
CA GLN A 140 -16.48 0.46 -9.01
C GLN A 140 -17.04 -0.06 -10.34
N ASN A 141 -16.16 -0.63 -11.19
CA ASN A 141 -16.57 -1.20 -12.47
C ASN A 141 -17.48 -2.42 -12.27
N LEU A 142 -17.12 -3.30 -11.34
CA LEU A 142 -17.90 -4.49 -11.01
C LEU A 142 -19.29 -4.10 -10.48
N ARG A 143 -19.36 -3.15 -9.55
CA ARG A 143 -20.62 -2.62 -9.02
C ARG A 143 -21.54 -2.12 -10.14
N LYS A 144 -21.05 -1.23 -11.01
CA LYS A 144 -21.83 -0.69 -12.13
C LYS A 144 -22.36 -1.77 -13.07
N LYS A 145 -21.53 -2.78 -13.34
CA LYS A 145 -21.93 -3.91 -14.19
C LYS A 145 -23.04 -4.74 -13.55
N ILE A 146 -22.88 -5.11 -12.28
CA ILE A 146 -23.86 -5.90 -11.53
C ILE A 146 -25.18 -5.14 -11.42
N GLU A 147 -25.15 -3.88 -11.02
CA GLU A 147 -26.35 -3.02 -10.93
C GLU A 147 -27.09 -2.98 -12.27
N ARG A 148 -26.37 -2.74 -13.37
CA ARG A 148 -26.96 -2.74 -14.72
C ARG A 148 -27.55 -4.10 -15.10
N LYS A 149 -26.82 -5.19 -14.88
CA LYS A 149 -27.27 -6.54 -15.23
C LYS A 149 -28.48 -6.98 -14.39
N MET A 150 -28.53 -6.60 -13.13
CA MET A 150 -29.69 -6.80 -12.27
C MET A 150 -30.93 -6.06 -12.81
N MET A 151 -30.75 -4.81 -13.29
CA MET A 151 -31.83 -4.05 -13.93
C MET A 151 -32.34 -4.74 -15.19
N GLU A 152 -31.42 -5.19 -16.06
CA GLU A 152 -31.76 -5.95 -17.28
C GLU A 152 -32.53 -7.25 -16.97
N LYS A 153 -32.21 -7.90 -15.84
CA LYS A 153 -32.84 -9.16 -15.39
C LYS A 153 -34.06 -8.94 -14.48
N LEU A 154 -34.59 -7.72 -14.44
CA LEU A 154 -35.81 -7.36 -13.71
C LEU A 154 -35.74 -7.69 -12.21
N PHE A 155 -34.56 -7.52 -11.60
CA PHE A 155 -34.45 -7.53 -10.15
C PHE A 155 -35.10 -6.26 -9.58
N SER A 156 -35.69 -6.41 -8.41
CA SER A 156 -36.28 -5.31 -7.65
C SER A 156 -35.27 -4.76 -6.66
N PHE A 157 -35.27 -3.44 -6.50
CA PHE A 157 -34.30 -2.72 -5.68
C PHE A 157 -34.98 -2.04 -4.50
N GLU A 158 -34.27 -2.01 -3.38
CA GLU A 158 -34.62 -1.17 -2.24
C GLU A 158 -33.86 0.15 -2.36
N LEU A 159 -34.55 1.27 -2.11
CA LEU A 159 -33.91 2.57 -2.03
C LEU A 159 -33.01 2.63 -0.80
N SER A 160 -31.70 2.75 -1.01
CA SER A 160 -30.72 2.94 0.05
C SER A 160 -30.08 4.32 -0.04
N PHE A 161 -30.09 5.05 1.07
CA PHE A 161 -29.41 6.33 1.20
C PHE A 161 -27.94 6.20 1.61
N ASN A 162 -27.40 4.99 1.77
CA ASN A 162 -26.00 4.79 2.19
C ASN A 162 -25.01 5.42 1.21
N THR A 163 -25.28 5.33 -0.09
CA THR A 163 -24.47 5.99 -1.13
C THR A 163 -24.56 7.51 -0.99
N LEU A 164 -25.76 8.05 -0.75
CA LEU A 164 -25.96 9.50 -0.57
C LEU A 164 -25.26 10.01 0.71
N ALA A 165 -25.34 9.24 1.80
CA ALA A 165 -24.68 9.56 3.06
C ALA A 165 -23.15 9.57 2.94
N PHE A 166 -22.59 8.81 2.00
CA PHE A 166 -21.16 8.76 1.74
C PHE A 166 -20.68 9.70 0.64
N ASP A 167 -21.56 10.23 -0.22
CA ASP A 167 -21.19 10.98 -1.43
C ASP A 167 -20.21 12.13 -1.15
N ALA A 168 -20.49 12.96 -0.15
CA ALA A 168 -19.60 14.06 0.23
C ALA A 168 -18.18 13.56 0.61
N ALA A 169 -18.10 12.45 1.34
CA ALA A 169 -16.84 11.83 1.71
C ALA A 169 -16.14 11.18 0.50
N GLU A 170 -16.90 10.49 -0.36
CA GLU A 170 -16.41 9.89 -1.60
C GLU A 170 -15.74 10.95 -2.49
N GLN A 171 -16.42 12.06 -2.76
CA GLN A 171 -15.87 13.15 -3.58
C GLN A 171 -14.61 13.74 -2.97
N ALA A 172 -14.59 13.97 -1.65
CA ALA A 172 -13.43 14.47 -0.93
C ALA A 172 -12.23 13.50 -1.04
N TYR A 173 -12.47 12.20 -0.82
CA TYR A 173 -11.44 11.16 -0.91
C TYR A 173 -10.91 10.98 -2.33
N LEU A 174 -11.77 10.95 -3.34
CA LEU A 174 -11.36 10.85 -4.75
C LEU A 174 -10.49 12.04 -5.18
N LYS A 175 -10.89 13.26 -4.77
CA LYS A 175 -10.10 14.48 -5.02
C LYS A 175 -8.72 14.40 -4.35
N GLU A 176 -8.68 13.95 -3.09
CA GLU A 176 -7.44 13.82 -2.35
C GLU A 176 -6.53 12.72 -2.91
N ILE A 177 -7.08 11.57 -3.28
CA ILE A 177 -6.36 10.49 -3.97
C ILE A 177 -5.70 11.02 -5.24
N LYS A 178 -6.42 11.79 -6.07
CA LYS A 178 -5.86 12.39 -7.29
C LYS A 178 -4.69 13.33 -6.98
N ARG A 179 -4.80 14.12 -5.91
CA ARG A 179 -3.72 15.02 -5.45
C ARG A 179 -2.51 14.24 -4.96
N LEU A 180 -2.72 13.24 -4.10
CA LEU A 180 -1.67 12.40 -3.54
C LEU A 180 -0.96 11.58 -4.63
N LYS A 181 -1.68 11.01 -5.61
CA LYS A 181 -1.07 10.31 -6.75
C LYS A 181 -0.06 11.19 -7.49
N LYS A 182 -0.42 12.44 -7.80
CA LYS A 182 0.50 13.40 -8.42
C LYS A 182 1.71 13.67 -7.54
N LYS A 183 1.50 13.88 -6.23
CA LYS A 183 2.56 14.17 -5.27
C LYS A 183 3.53 12.99 -5.11
N VAL A 184 2.99 11.78 -5.00
CA VAL A 184 3.75 10.52 -4.89
C VAL A 184 4.59 10.30 -6.15
N ASN A 185 4.00 10.42 -7.34
CA ASN A 185 4.73 10.25 -8.60
C ASN A 185 5.89 11.26 -8.72
N ALA A 186 5.63 12.54 -8.45
CA ALA A 186 6.69 13.55 -8.44
C ALA A 186 7.77 13.27 -7.37
N GLY A 187 7.40 12.67 -6.24
CA GLY A 187 8.34 12.24 -5.22
C GLY A 187 9.18 11.03 -5.64
N ILE A 188 8.59 10.08 -6.36
CA ILE A 188 9.28 8.93 -6.97
C ILE A 188 10.30 9.42 -7.99
N ASP A 189 9.91 10.34 -8.87
CA ASP A 189 10.82 10.91 -9.88
C ASP A 189 12.03 11.58 -9.22
N LYS A 190 11.80 12.38 -8.19
CA LYS A 190 12.88 13.01 -7.39
C LYS A 190 13.77 11.99 -6.70
N LEU A 191 13.17 10.93 -6.15
CA LEU A 191 13.93 9.87 -5.50
C LEU A 191 14.82 9.13 -6.50
N ASN A 192 14.30 8.81 -7.70
CA ASN A 192 15.05 8.15 -8.76
C ASN A 192 16.27 8.99 -9.19
N ILE A 193 16.07 10.29 -9.44
CA ILE A 193 17.17 11.23 -9.74
C ILE A 193 18.20 11.26 -8.61
N THR A 194 17.73 11.29 -7.35
CA THR A 194 18.60 11.31 -6.17
C THR A 194 19.44 10.04 -6.07
N ILE A 195 18.83 8.87 -6.29
CA ILE A 195 19.50 7.56 -6.30
C ILE A 195 20.55 7.52 -7.40
N GLU A 196 20.19 7.90 -8.63
CA GLU A 196 21.10 7.90 -9.77
C GLU A 196 22.31 8.81 -9.53
N THR A 197 22.07 10.05 -9.12
CA THR A 197 23.11 11.03 -8.79
C THR A 197 24.02 10.51 -7.68
N THR A 198 23.44 9.94 -6.62
CA THR A 198 24.20 9.39 -5.49
C THR A 198 25.06 8.21 -5.93
N ASN A 199 24.53 7.29 -6.72
CA ASN A 199 25.28 6.15 -7.25
C ASN A 199 26.42 6.60 -8.16
N LYS A 200 26.19 7.63 -9.00
CA LYS A 200 27.25 8.22 -9.84
C LYS A 200 28.37 8.81 -8.99
N ILE A 201 28.02 9.56 -7.93
CA ILE A 201 29.02 10.10 -6.99
C ILE A 201 29.82 8.98 -6.35
N ILE A 202 29.15 7.95 -5.81
CA ILE A 202 29.81 6.81 -5.16
C ILE A 202 30.79 6.10 -6.12
N ARG A 203 30.39 5.89 -7.38
CA ARG A 203 31.23 5.26 -8.40
C ARG A 203 32.45 6.09 -8.80
N ASN A 204 32.37 7.41 -8.69
CA ASN A 204 33.44 8.33 -9.06
C ASN A 204 34.44 8.58 -7.93
N ILE A 205 34.23 8.03 -6.74
CA ILE A 205 35.20 8.12 -5.65
C ILE A 205 36.44 7.29 -6.04
N PRO A 206 37.66 7.85 -5.95
CA PRO A 206 38.88 7.13 -6.29
C PRO A 206 39.01 5.82 -5.47
N PRO A 207 39.41 4.70 -6.09
CA PRO A 207 39.58 3.44 -5.38
C PRO A 207 40.51 3.55 -4.16
N GLU A 208 41.57 4.35 -4.25
CA GLU A 208 42.54 4.57 -3.19
C GLU A 208 41.87 5.19 -1.95
N VAL A 209 40.91 6.09 -2.15
CA VAL A 209 40.12 6.67 -1.06
C VAL A 209 39.24 5.62 -0.42
N MET A 210 38.60 4.74 -1.20
CA MET A 210 37.76 3.67 -0.66
C MET A 210 38.58 2.62 0.09
N ASP A 211 39.78 2.31 -0.38
CA ASP A 211 40.72 1.38 0.26
C ASP A 211 41.25 1.93 1.59
N MET A 212 41.45 3.25 1.70
CA MET A 212 41.82 3.90 2.96
C MET A 212 40.65 4.05 3.92
N VAL A 213 39.47 4.39 3.42
CA VAL A 213 38.24 4.58 4.21
C VAL A 213 37.75 3.27 4.83
N GLN A 214 37.95 2.15 4.12
CA GLN A 214 37.49 0.80 4.49
C GLN A 214 36.06 0.80 5.05
N PRO A 215 35.05 1.08 4.21
CA PRO A 215 33.67 1.23 4.67
C PRO A 215 33.19 0.00 5.47
N GLY A 216 32.69 0.23 6.69
CA GLY A 216 32.23 -0.84 7.59
C GLY A 216 33.32 -1.55 8.41
N HIS A 217 34.59 -1.12 8.32
CA HIS A 217 35.66 -1.67 9.17
C HIS A 217 35.41 -1.39 10.66
N PRO A 218 35.60 -2.37 11.58
CA PRO A 218 35.31 -2.19 13.01
C PRO A 218 36.01 -0.99 13.64
N LYS A 219 37.23 -0.65 13.20
CA LYS A 219 37.97 0.53 13.65
C LYS A 219 37.25 1.86 13.40
N ASN A 220 36.34 1.94 12.43
CA ASN A 220 35.57 3.15 12.18
C ASN A 220 34.54 3.44 13.29
N THR A 221 34.23 2.46 14.13
CA THR A 221 33.24 2.53 15.21
C THR A 221 33.83 2.12 16.55
N LYS A 222 33.51 2.85 17.61
CA LYS A 222 33.83 2.48 18.99
C LYS A 222 32.91 1.35 19.46
N SER A 223 33.27 0.71 20.57
CA SER A 223 32.47 -0.34 21.23
C SER A 223 31.04 0.10 21.59
N ASN A 224 30.84 1.38 21.85
CA ASN A 224 29.52 1.97 22.13
C ASN A 224 28.72 2.36 20.85
N GLY A 225 29.19 1.97 19.67
CA GLY A 225 28.55 2.27 18.38
C GLY A 225 28.73 3.71 17.87
N THR A 226 29.47 4.56 18.58
CA THR A 226 29.81 5.92 18.10
C THR A 226 31.04 5.90 17.18
N PHE A 227 31.24 6.95 16.38
CA PHE A 227 32.41 7.04 15.51
C PHE A 227 33.72 7.15 16.28
N SER A 228 34.73 6.41 15.84
CA SER A 228 36.12 6.59 16.27
C SER A 228 36.74 7.82 15.59
N GLN A 229 37.96 8.19 16.00
CA GLN A 229 38.72 9.23 15.29
C GLN A 229 39.06 8.79 13.86
N GLU A 230 39.32 7.51 13.63
CA GLU A 230 39.62 6.96 12.31
C GLU A 230 38.41 7.08 11.39
N GLY A 231 37.21 6.72 11.88
CA GLY A 231 36.00 6.87 11.08
C GLY A 231 35.60 8.34 10.85
N ALA A 232 35.99 9.26 11.72
CA ALA A 232 35.86 10.70 11.47
C ALA A 232 36.80 11.19 10.35
N LYS A 233 38.06 10.75 10.34
CA LYS A 233 39.01 11.01 9.24
C LYS A 233 38.49 10.43 7.92
N ALA A 234 37.99 9.21 7.95
CA ALA A 234 37.43 8.54 6.78
C ALA A 234 36.25 9.34 6.17
N MET A 235 35.35 9.91 6.98
CA MET A 235 34.29 10.79 6.47
C MET A 235 34.84 12.05 5.78
N PHE A 236 35.91 12.66 6.31
CA PHE A 236 36.50 13.85 5.70
C PHE A 236 37.17 13.51 4.37
N MET A 237 37.90 12.40 4.29
CA MET A 237 38.47 11.92 3.02
C MET A 237 37.39 11.70 1.95
N LEU A 238 36.22 11.18 2.33
CA LEU A 238 35.09 11.05 1.41
C LEU A 238 34.57 12.42 0.94
N TYR A 239 34.50 13.42 1.83
CA TYR A 239 34.10 14.78 1.44
C TYR A 239 35.16 15.47 0.56
N ASP A 240 36.45 15.27 0.83
CA ASP A 240 37.55 15.74 -0.02
C ASP A 240 37.46 15.11 -1.43
N ALA A 241 37.04 13.85 -1.50
CA ALA A 241 36.70 13.14 -2.74
C ALA A 241 35.34 13.55 -3.34
N LYS A 242 34.77 14.68 -2.92
CA LYS A 242 33.50 15.25 -3.40
C LYS A 242 32.26 14.40 -3.15
N ALA A 243 32.30 13.47 -2.19
CA ALA A 243 31.11 12.72 -1.80
C ALA A 243 30.07 13.65 -1.14
N THR A 244 28.79 13.41 -1.42
CA THR A 244 27.71 14.13 -0.73
C THR A 244 27.43 13.50 0.64
N PRO A 245 26.77 14.21 1.58
CA PRO A 245 26.35 13.63 2.85
C PRO A 245 25.52 12.35 2.71
N LEU A 246 24.69 12.26 1.66
CA LEU A 246 23.90 11.06 1.40
C LEU A 246 24.77 9.89 0.92
N ALA A 247 25.72 10.14 0.01
CA ALA A 247 26.69 9.13 -0.43
C ALA A 247 27.51 8.60 0.75
N VAL A 248 28.04 9.49 1.60
CA VAL A 248 28.77 9.13 2.82
C VAL A 248 27.90 8.31 3.77
N ALA A 249 26.62 8.67 3.93
CA ALA A 249 25.70 7.91 4.77
C ALA A 249 25.50 6.47 4.29
N TYR A 250 25.43 6.25 2.97
CA TYR A 250 25.37 4.91 2.39
C TYR A 250 26.68 4.15 2.53
N ILE A 251 27.82 4.77 2.20
CA ILE A 251 29.15 4.15 2.27
C ILE A 251 29.47 3.74 3.71
N MET A 252 29.37 4.69 4.64
CA MET A 252 29.75 4.49 6.04
C MET A 252 28.66 3.81 6.89
N ARG A 253 27.51 3.47 6.29
CA ARG A 253 26.34 2.86 6.96
C ARG A 253 25.88 3.65 8.19
N ILE A 254 25.75 4.97 8.06
CA ILE A 254 25.38 5.88 9.15
C ILE A 254 24.19 6.75 8.80
N THR A 255 23.54 7.36 9.78
CA THR A 255 22.37 8.17 9.49
C THR A 255 22.75 9.39 8.65
N TYR A 256 21.86 9.81 7.75
CA TYR A 256 22.04 11.04 6.97
C TYR A 256 22.27 12.25 7.88
N ARG A 257 21.60 12.30 9.03
CA ARG A 257 21.78 13.37 10.03
C ARG A 257 23.21 13.43 10.55
N THR A 258 23.81 12.27 10.85
CA THR A 258 25.20 12.17 11.28
C THR A 258 26.13 12.66 10.17
N ALA A 259 25.97 12.16 8.94
CA ALA A 259 26.79 12.58 7.81
C ALA A 259 26.67 14.10 7.55
N ALA A 260 25.45 14.64 7.49
CA ALA A 260 25.22 16.07 7.29
C ALA A 260 25.86 16.94 8.39
N LYS A 261 25.86 16.48 9.65
CA LYS A 261 26.55 17.18 10.76
C LYS A 261 28.06 17.24 10.53
N TRP A 262 28.68 16.15 10.08
CA TRP A 262 30.11 16.10 9.81
C TRP A 262 30.50 16.88 8.55
N HIS A 263 29.66 16.87 7.51
CA HIS A 263 29.86 17.72 6.33
C HIS A 263 29.90 19.21 6.70
N LYS A 264 29.01 19.68 7.60
CA LYS A 264 29.06 21.06 8.10
C LYS A 264 30.36 21.39 8.82
N LYS A 265 30.91 20.44 9.61
CA LYS A 265 32.21 20.61 10.26
C LYS A 265 33.36 20.65 9.26
N TRP A 266 33.34 19.76 8.28
CA TRP A 266 34.32 19.74 7.19
C TRP A 266 34.35 21.08 6.43
N LEU A 267 33.18 21.60 6.06
CA LEU A 267 33.05 22.93 5.43
C LEU A 267 33.60 24.06 6.29
N SER A 268 33.49 23.98 7.63
CA SER A 268 34.05 25.02 8.52
C SER A 268 35.56 24.99 8.64
N GLN A 269 36.22 23.89 8.24
CA GLN A 269 37.68 23.73 8.28
C GLN A 269 38.33 24.00 6.91
N HIS A 270 37.53 24.08 5.84
CA HIS A 270 37.96 24.28 4.45
C HIS A 270 37.33 25.55 3.84
N LYS A 271 36.94 26.50 4.70
CA LYS A 271 36.69 27.90 4.34
C LYS A 271 37.98 28.68 4.53
#